data_AF-A0A3A9ENU9-F1
#
_entry.id   AF-A0A3A9ENU9-F1
#
_cell.length_a   1.000
_cell.length_b   1.000
_cell.length_c   1.000
_cell.angle_alpha   90.00
_cell.angle_beta   90.00
_cell.angle_gamma   90.00
#
_symmetry.space_group_name_H-M   'P 1'
#
loop_
_entity.id
_entity.type
_entity.pdbx_description
1 polymer ?
#
loop_
_entity_poly.entity_id
_entity_poly.type
_entity_poly.pdbx_seq_one_letter_code
_entity_poly.pdbx_strand_id
1 'polypeptide(L)' 'MAQITIQQQEELMQQTKKFVAKYGISKKWLASKVGISIRGFSLFINARFAITQHQYDKLRDFIDEYDRRMVGFVALDN' A
#
# COMPACT_ATOMS: atom_id res chain seq x y z
N MET A 1 -2.09 3.59 20.75
CA MET A 1 -1.60 3.03 19.46
C MET A 1 -0.10 3.24 19.44
N ALA A 2 0.69 2.22 19.12
CA ALA A 2 2.14 2.38 18.98
C ALA A 2 2.43 3.27 17.77
N GLN A 3 3.38 4.19 17.92
CA GLN A 3 3.79 5.09 16.84
C GLN A 3 4.53 4.28 15.76
N ILE A 4 4.07 4.37 14.50
CA ILE A 4 4.80 3.86 13.32
C ILE A 4 6.25 4.33 13.30
N THR A 5 7.17 3.38 13.16
CA THR A 5 8.60 3.67 13.02
C THR A 5 8.98 3.96 11.57
N ILE A 6 10.15 4.56 11.35
CA ILE A 6 10.70 4.76 10.00
C ILE A 6 10.94 3.42 9.29
N GLN A 7 11.39 2.39 10.02
CA GLN A 7 11.58 1.06 9.44
C GLN A 7 10.27 0.46 8.93
N GLN A 8 9.18 0.62 9.69
CA GLN A 8 7.85 0.18 9.25
C GLN A 8 7.36 0.95 8.01
N GLN A 9 7.66 2.26 7.92
CA GLN A 9 7.35 3.06 6.73
C GLN A 9 8.09 2.56 5.49
N GLU A 10 9.37 2.21 5.63
CA GLU A 10 10.19 1.67 4.54
C GLU A 10 9.68 0.29 4.09
N GLU A 11 9.33 -0.58 5.03
CA GLU A 11 8.75 -1.89 4.74
C GLU A 11 7.44 -1.77 3.95
N LEU A 12 6.51 -0.94 4.43
CA LEU A 12 5.23 -0.74 3.75
C LEU A 12 5.45 -0.08 2.37
N MET A 13 6.41 0.83 2.22
CA MET A 13 6.75 1.41 0.93
C MET A 13 7.21 0.32 -0.06
N GLN A 14 8.10 -0.58 0.35
CA GLN A 14 8.57 -1.67 -0.51
C GLN A 14 7.45 -2.65 -0.85
N GLN A 15 6.60 -3.00 0.13
CA GLN A 15 5.41 -3.82 -0.10
C GLN A 15 4.48 -3.17 -1.12
N THR A 16 4.23 -1.86 -0.99
CA THR A 16 3.34 -1.13 -1.89
C THR A 16 3.91 -1.09 -3.31
N LYS A 17 5.23 -0.94 -3.49
CA LYS A 17 5.87 -1.04 -4.81
C LYS A 17 5.65 -2.41 -5.44
N LYS A 18 5.90 -3.48 -4.68
CA LYS A 18 5.70 -4.86 -5.13
C LYS A 18 4.23 -5.12 -5.49
N PHE A 19 3.29 -4.67 -4.66
CA PHE A 19 1.86 -4.80 -4.88
C PHE A 19 1.42 -4.13 -6.19
N VAL A 20 1.84 -2.88 -6.42
CA VAL A 20 1.54 -2.14 -7.65
C VAL A 20 2.10 -2.86 -8.89
N ALA A 21 3.33 -3.37 -8.81
CA ALA A 21 3.95 -4.11 -9.90
C ALA A 21 3.27 -5.47 -10.15
N LYS A 22 2.92 -6.21 -9.08
CA LYS A 22 2.32 -7.54 -9.14
C LYS A 22 0.94 -7.52 -9.81
N TYR A 23 0.11 -6.53 -9.50
CA TYR A 23 -1.27 -6.45 -9.98
C TYR A 23 -1.50 -5.41 -11.07
N GLY A 24 -0.45 -4.70 -11.52
CA GLY A 24 -0.60 -3.64 -12.54
C GLY A 24 -1.49 -2.47 -12.09
N ILE A 25 -1.59 -2.21 -10.79
CA ILE A 25 -2.54 -1.24 -10.23
C ILE A 25 -2.03 0.18 -10.42
N SER A 26 -2.90 1.09 -10.88
CA SER A 26 -2.56 2.51 -11.00
C SER A 26 -2.28 3.14 -9.63
N LYS A 27 -1.14 3.83 -9.49
CA LYS A 27 -0.78 4.60 -8.28
C LYS A 27 -1.86 5.64 -7.93
N LYS A 28 -2.49 6.26 -8.93
CA LYS A 28 -3.59 7.23 -8.75
C LYS A 28 -4.81 6.57 -8.13
N TRP A 29 -5.15 5.38 -8.59
CA TRP A 29 -6.28 4.62 -8.08
C TRP A 29 -6.03 4.14 -6.64
N LEU A 30 -4.85 3.59 -6.36
CA LEU A 30 -4.51 3.15 -5.01
C LEU A 30 -4.53 4.32 -4.02
N ALA A 31 -3.92 5.45 -4.38
CA ALA A 31 -3.89 6.64 -3.55
C ALA A 31 -5.31 7.14 -3.15
N SER A 32 -6.28 7.08 -4.07
CA SER A 32 -7.66 7.48 -3.77
C SER A 32 -8.37 6.50 -2.82
N LYS A 33 -8.04 5.20 -2.88
CA LYS A 33 -8.60 4.18 -1.97
C LYS A 33 -8.14 4.35 -0.52
N VAL A 34 -6.89 4.78 -0.33
CA VAL A 34 -6.29 4.90 1.01
C VAL A 34 -6.34 6.32 1.58
N GLY A 35 -6.89 7.27 0.81
CA GLY A 35 -7.04 8.67 1.25
C GLY A 35 -5.71 9.43 1.32
N ILE A 36 -4.78 9.14 0.40
CA ILE A 36 -3.51 9.84 0.26
C ILE A 36 -3.56 10.64 -1.04
N SER A 37 -3.11 11.90 -1.02
CA SER A 37 -3.01 12.68 -2.26
C SER A 37 -2.04 12.02 -3.23
N ILE A 38 -2.26 12.12 -4.55
CA ILE A 38 -1.37 11.50 -5.54
C ILE A 38 0.09 11.97 -5.40
N ARG A 39 0.27 13.25 -5.05
CA ARG A 39 1.59 13.82 -4.77
C ARG A 39 2.20 13.20 -3.51
N GLY A 40 1.45 13.13 -2.42
CA GLY A 40 1.90 12.52 -1.17
C GLY A 40 2.26 11.04 -1.34
N PHE A 41 1.42 10.29 -2.06
CA PHE A 41 1.67 8.89 -2.37
C PHE A 41 2.93 8.70 -3.22
N SER A 42 3.15 9.56 -4.21
CA SER A 42 4.37 9.52 -5.03
C SER A 42 5.61 9.85 -4.21
N LEU A 43 5.54 10.79 -3.27
CA LEU A 43 6.66 11.11 -2.37
C LEU A 43 6.94 9.94 -1.41
N PHE A 44 5.90 9.32 -0.84
CA PHE A 44 6.00 8.15 0.01
C PHE A 44 6.68 6.97 -0.71
N ILE A 45 6.20 6.60 -1.90
CA ILE A 45 6.79 5.52 -2.72
C ILE A 45 8.26 5.80 -3.06
N ASN A 46 8.68 7.06 -3.11
CA ASN A 46 10.07 7.42 -3.37
C ASN A 46 10.90 7.64 -2.10
N ALA A 47 10.42 7.20 -0.92
CA ALA A 47 11.07 7.40 0.38
C ALA A 47 11.36 8.87 0.73
N ARG A 48 10.58 9.82 0.19
CA ARG A 48 10.74 11.26 0.41
C ARG A 48 9.78 11.85 1.44
N PHE A 49 8.81 11.06 1.91
CA PHE A 49 7.77 11.52 2.82
C PHE A 49 7.21 10.34 3.62
N ALA A 50 7.10 10.50 4.93
CA ALA A 50 6.41 9.54 5.80
C ALA A 50 4.91 9.86 5.84
N ILE A 51 4.07 8.83 5.74
CA ILE A 51 2.62 8.96 5.84
C ILE A 51 2.16 8.87 7.30
N THR A 52 0.97 9.41 7.60
CA THR A 52 0.42 9.36 8.97
C THR A 52 0.08 7.93 9.39
N GLN A 53 -0.07 7.68 10.69
CA GLN A 53 -0.48 6.37 11.22
C GLN A 53 -1.78 5.88 10.56
N HIS A 54 -2.78 6.76 10.42
CA HIS A 54 -4.06 6.43 9.78
C HIS A 54 -3.91 6.04 8.31
N GLN A 55 -3.03 6.73 7.58
CA GLN A 55 -2.74 6.42 6.17
C GLN A 55 -1.96 5.10 6.04
N TYR A 56 -1.03 4.85 6.97
CA TYR A 56 -0.30 3.60 7.07
C TYR A 56 -1.23 2.41 7.26
N ASP A 57 -2.10 2.48 8.27
CA ASP A 57 -3.04 1.39 8.58
C ASP A 57 -3.98 1.12 7.40
N LYS A 58 -4.56 2.18 6.79
CA LYS A 58 -5.40 2.02 5.60
C LYS A 58 -4.68 1.38 4.42
N LEU A 59 -3.43 1.75 4.17
CA LEU A 59 -2.66 1.22 3.05
C LEU A 59 -2.26 -0.24 3.29
N ARG A 60 -1.80 -0.57 4.50
CA ARG A 60 -1.50 -1.96 4.89
C ARG A 60 -2.75 -2.84 4.77
N ASP A 61 -3.84 -2.44 5.41
CA ASP A 61 -5.07 -3.23 5.44
C ASP A 61 -5.64 -3.43 4.03
N PHE A 62 -5.55 -2.41 3.17
CA PHE A 62 -5.96 -2.52 1.77
C PHE A 62 -5.11 -3.53 0.99
N ILE A 63 -3.78 -3.47 1.13
CA ILE A 63 -2.86 -4.41 0.45
C ILE A 63 -3.15 -5.84 0.91
N ASP A 64 -3.24 -6.05 2.22
CA ASP A 64 -3.49 -7.36 2.82
C ASP A 64 -4.85 -7.94 2.38
N GLU A 65 -5.90 -7.13 2.38
CA GLU A 65 -7.22 -7.55 1.93
C GLU A 65 -7.23 -7.90 0.44
N TYR A 66 -6.59 -7.09 -0.39
CA TYR A 66 -6.53 -7.32 -1.83
C TYR A 66 -5.73 -8.58 -2.16
N ASP A 67 -4.58 -8.79 -1.52
CA ASP A 67 -3.80 -10.03 -1.68
C ASP A 67 -4.61 -11.26 -1.28
N ARG A 68 -5.34 -11.23 -0.15
CA ARG A 68 -6.21 -12.35 0.27
C ARG A 68 -7.30 -12.66 -0.76
N ARG A 69 -7.96 -11.62 -1.29
CA ARG A 69 -9.03 -11.80 -2.28
C ARG A 69 -8.48 -12.35 -3.60
N MET A 70 -7.32 -11.88 -4.06
CA MET A 70 -6.72 -12.33 -5.32
C MET A 70 -6.12 -13.74 -5.20
N VAL A 71 -5.52 -14.11 -4.07
CA VAL A 71 -5.07 -15.50 -3.83
C VAL A 71 -6.26 -16.46 -3.82
N GLY A 72 -7.39 -16.06 -3.23
CA GLY A 72 -8.63 -16.83 -3.28
C GLY A 72 -9.18 -17.02 -4.70
N PHE A 73 -9.00 -16.05 -5.60
CA PHE A 73 -9.35 -16.18 -7.01
C PHE A 73 -8.42 -17.12 -7.78
N VAL A 74 -7.10 -17.05 -7.56
CA VAL A 74 -6.13 -17.94 -8.24
C VAL A 74 -6.31 -19.40 -7.83
N ALA A 75 -6.76 -19.66 -6.59
CA ALA A 75 -7.05 -21.02 -6.13
C ALA A 75 -8.32 -21.65 -6.75
N LEU A 76 -9.19 -20.85 -7.38
CA LEU A 76 -10.42 -21.33 -8.03
C LEU A 76 -10.25 -21.55 -9.54
N ASP A 77 -9.12 -21.14 -10.12
CA ASP A 77 -8.76 -21.32 -11.54
C ASP A 77 -7.82 -22.53 -11.77
N ASN A 78 -7.59 -23.37 -10.76
CA ASN A 78 -6.80 -24.61 -10.87
C ASN A 78 -7.62 -25.85 -10.53
#